data_AF-A0A8J5MZR3-F1
#
_entry.id   AF-A0A8J5MZR3-F1
#
_cell.length_a   1.000
_cell.length_b   1.000
_cell.length_c   1.000
_cell.angle_alpha   90.00
_cell.angle_beta   90.00
_cell.angle_gamma   90.00
#
_symmetry.space_group_name_H-M   'P 1'
#
loop_
_entity.id
_entity.type
_entity.pdbx_description
1 polymer ?
#
loop_
_entity_poly.entity_id
_entity_poly.type
_entity_poly.pdbx_seq_one_letter_code
_entity_poly.pdbx_strand_id
1 'polypeptide(L)'
;MEKKLEQLAVLLMQQAEMAKQAQEESQRREERMSQILEHVVSQQEPSHHITTTTSSAAATSSSAPRQAKFPVCSAPSPHLSLSASLWEFDAWCHKFKGYVTLTKISSLPTTEQRAALESVLDDEWNRILRFGIGVADDTELEPVLDAMEAYLWGQGNVILDQRDF
;
A
#
# COMPACT_ATOMS: atom_id res chain seq x y z
N MET A 1 31.94 20.53 44.84
CA MET A 1 31.63 19.85 43.56
C MET A 1 30.65 18.70 43.72
N GLU A 2 30.44 18.16 44.93
CA GLU A 2 29.54 17.02 45.19
C GLU A 2 28.08 17.27 44.81
N LYS A 3 27.53 18.46 45.07
CA LYS A 3 26.12 18.80 44.73
C LYS A 3 25.78 18.67 43.23
N LYS A 4 26.76 18.88 42.34
CA LYS A 4 26.56 18.71 40.89
C LYS A 4 26.54 17.24 40.48
N LEU A 5 27.30 16.38 41.18
CA LEU A 5 27.32 14.94 40.94
C LEU A 5 26.01 14.28 41.41
N GLU A 6 25.47 14.71 42.55
CA GLU A 6 24.18 14.22 43.04
C GLU A 6 23.02 14.58 42.10
N GLN A 7 22.98 15.80 41.56
CA GLN A 7 21.98 16.20 40.57
C GLN A 7 22.07 15.39 39.28
N LEU A 8 23.29 15.08 38.83
CA LEU A 8 23.52 14.29 37.63
C LEU A 8 23.11 12.82 37.84
N ALA A 9 23.32 12.27 39.04
CA ALA A 9 22.86 10.94 39.40
C ALA A 9 21.32 10.85 39.43
N VAL A 10 20.65 11.86 39.99
CA VAL A 10 19.17 11.94 39.99
C VAL A 10 18.63 12.03 38.56
N LEU A 11 19.26 12.83 37.70
CA LEU A 11 18.85 12.98 36.30
C LEU A 11 19.02 11.67 35.52
N LEU A 12 20.14 10.97 35.71
CA LEU A 12 20.39 9.68 35.06
C LEU A 12 19.40 8.60 35.53
N MET A 13 19.09 8.57 36.83
CA MET A 13 18.10 7.65 37.38
C MET A 13 16.71 7.93 36.78
N GLN A 14 16.33 9.20 36.63
CA GLN A 14 15.07 9.59 36.01
C GLN A 14 15.00 9.20 34.52
N GLN A 15 16.11 9.33 33.78
CA GLN A 15 16.18 8.91 32.39
C GLN A 15 16.04 7.39 32.25
N ALA A 16 16.68 6.62 33.14
CA ALA A 16 16.58 5.15 33.15
C ALA A 16 15.15 4.68 33.47
N GLU A 17 14.46 5.34 34.40
CA GLU A 17 13.07 5.06 34.73
C GLU A 17 12.14 5.29 33.53
N MET A 18 12.29 6.43 32.84
CA MET A 18 11.50 6.72 31.63
C MET A 18 11.78 5.73 30.50
N ALA A 19 13.04 5.34 30.30
CA ALA A 19 13.41 4.34 29.29
C ALA A 19 12.77 2.98 29.59
N LYS A 20 12.76 2.58 30.87
CA LYS A 20 12.12 1.34 31.31
C LYS A 20 10.60 1.36 31.07
N GLN A 21 9.93 2.46 31.40
CA GLN A 21 8.49 2.61 31.15
C GLN A 21 8.16 2.56 29.65
N ALA A 22 8.95 3.24 28.81
CA ALA A 22 8.77 3.20 27.36
C ALA A 22 8.95 1.78 26.80
N GLN A 23 9.90 1.02 27.34
CA GLN A 23 10.10 -0.38 26.94
C GLN A 23 8.94 -1.28 27.36
N GLU A 24 8.43 -1.13 28.59
CA GLU A 24 7.25 -1.88 29.07
C GLU A 24 6.00 -1.56 28.24
N GLU A 25 5.82 -0.30 27.83
CA GLU A 25 4.71 0.09 26.96
C GLU A 25 4.86 -0.51 25.55
N SER A 26 6.09 -0.52 25.01
CA SER A 26 6.39 -1.17 23.73
C SER A 26 6.10 -2.67 23.78
N GLN A 27 6.51 -3.36 24.85
CA GLN A 27 6.23 -4.78 25.05
C GLN A 27 4.72 -5.05 25.16
N ARG A 28 3.99 -4.24 25.94
CA ARG A 28 2.52 -4.35 26.03
C ARG A 28 1.85 -4.13 24.68
N ARG A 29 2.35 -3.19 23.87
CA ARG A 29 1.83 -2.94 22.52
C ARG A 29 2.07 -4.14 21.61
N GLU A 30 3.24 -4.75 21.69
CA GLU A 30 3.62 -5.94 20.90
C GLU A 30 2.80 -7.17 21.31
N GLU A 31 2.59 -7.39 22.61
CA GLU A 31 1.72 -8.46 23.13
C GLU A 31 0.27 -8.28 22.64
N ARG A 32 -0.28 -7.06 22.70
CA ARG A 32 -1.61 -6.77 22.15
C ARG A 32 -1.67 -7.02 20.65
N MET A 33 -0.62 -6.65 19.91
CA MET A 33 -0.55 -6.87 18.46
C MET A 33 -0.50 -8.37 18.13
N SER A 34 0.25 -9.14 18.91
CA SER A 34 0.36 -10.59 18.76
C SER A 34 -0.98 -11.29 19.05
N GLN A 35 -1.69 -10.89 20.11
CA GLN A 35 -3.04 -11.40 20.39
C GLN A 35 -4.02 -11.08 19.26
N ILE A 36 -4.00 -9.86 18.71
CA ILE A 36 -4.87 -9.48 17.59
C ILE A 36 -4.54 -10.34 16.36
N LEU A 37 -3.25 -10.53 16.04
CA LEU A 37 -2.84 -11.37 14.92
C LEU A 37 -3.28 -12.84 15.11
N GLU A 38 -3.16 -13.38 16.32
CA GLU A 38 -3.62 -14.74 16.66
C GLU A 38 -5.15 -14.88 16.53
N HIS A 39 -5.92 -13.88 16.98
CA HIS A 39 -7.37 -13.88 16.84
C HIS A 39 -7.82 -13.71 15.38
N VAL A 40 -7.09 -12.96 14.56
CA VAL A 40 -7.37 -12.81 13.12
C VAL A 40 -7.06 -14.12 12.38
N VAL A 41 -5.91 -14.76 12.68
CA VAL A 41 -5.54 -16.03 12.03
C VAL A 41 -6.49 -17.16 12.43
N SER A 42 -6.95 -17.19 13.68
CA SER A 42 -7.91 -18.18 14.17
C SER A 42 -9.34 -17.97 13.64
N GLN A 43 -9.71 -16.73 13.29
CA GLN A 43 -11.01 -16.44 12.66
C GLN A 43 -11.02 -16.67 11.14
N GLN A 44 -9.86 -16.90 10.51
CA GLN A 44 -9.76 -17.07 9.06
C GLN A 44 -10.03 -18.51 8.58
N GLU A 45 -10.47 -19.41 9.46
CA GLU A 45 -10.98 -20.75 9.11
C GLU A 45 -12.52 -20.83 9.23
N PRO A 46 -13.28 -20.59 8.15
CA PRO A 46 -14.64 -21.11 8.05
C PRO A 46 -14.73 -22.21 6.99
N SER A 47 -14.90 -23.43 7.50
CA SER A 47 -15.95 -24.38 7.12
C SER A 47 -16.40 -24.38 5.66
N HIS A 48 -15.86 -25.34 4.88
CA HIS A 48 -16.57 -25.87 3.73
C HIS A 48 -17.82 -26.63 4.19
N HIS A 49 -18.99 -26.02 4.00
CA HIS A 49 -20.29 -26.67 4.11
C HIS A 49 -20.42 -27.69 2.96
N ILE A 50 -20.46 -28.97 3.30
CA ILE A 50 -20.87 -30.01 2.36
C ILE A 50 -22.39 -30.12 2.46
N THR A 51 -23.11 -29.53 1.51
CA THR A 51 -24.54 -29.81 1.33
C THR A 51 -24.67 -31.16 0.61
N THR A 52 -24.96 -32.19 1.39
CA THR A 52 -25.46 -33.47 0.89
C THR A 52 -26.87 -33.24 0.34
N THR A 53 -27.07 -33.42 -0.97
CA THR A 53 -28.41 -33.65 -1.53
C THR A 53 -28.32 -34.73 -2.60
N THR A 54 -29.00 -35.83 -2.28
CA THR A 54 -29.27 -37.00 -3.10
C THR A 54 -30.11 -36.65 -4.32
N SER A 55 -29.64 -36.93 -5.54
CA SER A 55 -30.42 -37.68 -6.55
C SER A 55 -29.67 -37.93 -7.85
N SER A 56 -29.96 -39.12 -8.37
CA SER A 56 -29.48 -39.80 -9.56
C SER A 56 -29.88 -39.12 -10.88
N ALA A 57 -29.01 -39.18 -11.90
CA ALA A 57 -29.26 -39.78 -13.22
C ALA A 57 -28.46 -39.12 -14.37
N ALA A 58 -27.72 -39.97 -15.08
CA ALA A 58 -27.51 -40.04 -16.54
C ALA A 58 -27.09 -38.80 -17.39
N ALA A 59 -25.92 -38.99 -18.03
CA ALA A 59 -25.64 -38.80 -19.47
C ALA A 59 -25.18 -37.43 -20.05
N THR A 60 -24.10 -37.58 -20.85
CA THR A 60 -23.73 -36.87 -22.10
C THR A 60 -23.16 -35.44 -22.08
N SER A 61 -21.83 -35.39 -22.25
CA SER A 61 -21.07 -34.57 -23.23
C SER A 61 -21.50 -33.14 -23.55
N SER A 62 -20.67 -32.16 -23.13
CA SER A 62 -20.14 -31.10 -24.02
C SER A 62 -19.05 -30.31 -23.27
N SER A 63 -17.80 -30.39 -23.76
CA SER A 63 -16.65 -29.68 -23.20
C SER A 63 -16.49 -28.33 -23.92
N ALA A 64 -17.16 -27.29 -23.42
CA ALA A 64 -16.77 -25.91 -23.66
C ALA A 64 -15.72 -25.49 -22.61
N PRO A 65 -14.69 -24.68 -22.95
CA PRO A 65 -13.69 -24.24 -21.98
C PRO A 65 -14.41 -23.40 -20.92
N ARG A 66 -14.43 -23.91 -19.69
CA ARG A 66 -14.89 -23.16 -18.52
C ARG A 66 -13.94 -21.98 -18.35
N GLN A 67 -14.37 -20.79 -18.78
CA GLN A 67 -13.72 -19.56 -18.34
C GLN A 67 -13.77 -19.58 -16.81
N ALA A 68 -12.60 -19.66 -16.20
CA ALA A 68 -12.44 -19.46 -14.77
C ALA A 68 -12.98 -18.06 -14.46
N LYS A 69 -14.22 -17.98 -13.97
CA LYS A 69 -14.73 -16.77 -13.34
C LYS A 69 -13.94 -16.65 -12.05
N PHE A 70 -12.84 -15.89 -12.12
CA PHE A 70 -12.16 -15.46 -10.92
C PHE A 70 -13.22 -14.83 -10.02
N PRO A 71 -13.26 -15.17 -8.71
CA PRO A 71 -14.03 -14.35 -7.79
C PRO A 71 -13.61 -12.91 -8.06
N VAL A 72 -14.58 -12.00 -8.18
CA VAL A 72 -14.33 -10.56 -8.13
C VAL A 72 -13.79 -10.31 -6.72
N CYS A 73 -12.52 -10.66 -6.53
CA CYS A 73 -11.74 -10.29 -5.40
C CYS A 73 -11.65 -8.79 -5.60
N SER A 74 -12.26 -8.03 -4.69
CA SER A 74 -11.97 -6.63 -4.52
C SER A 74 -10.46 -6.54 -4.21
N ALA A 75 -9.65 -6.59 -5.26
CA ALA A 75 -8.21 -6.46 -5.13
C ALA A 75 -8.03 -5.06 -4.54
N PRO A 76 -7.39 -4.95 -3.36
CA PRO A 76 -7.28 -3.67 -2.69
C PRO A 76 -6.62 -2.71 -3.67
N SER A 77 -7.34 -1.64 -3.99
CA SER A 77 -6.84 -0.62 -4.89
C SER A 77 -5.52 -0.10 -4.33
N PRO A 78 -4.41 -0.12 -5.09
CA PRO A 78 -3.18 0.46 -4.62
C PRO A 78 -3.42 1.95 -4.38
N HIS A 79 -2.89 2.51 -3.30
CA HIS A 79 -3.01 3.95 -3.02
C HIS A 79 -1.62 4.54 -2.94
N LEU A 80 -1.38 5.65 -3.63
CA LEU A 80 -0.13 6.40 -3.56
C LEU A 80 -0.35 7.70 -2.80
N SER A 81 0.40 7.90 -1.72
CA SER A 81 0.44 9.19 -1.00
C SER A 81 1.57 10.08 -1.54
N LEU A 82 1.43 11.40 -1.40
CA LEU A 82 2.47 12.36 -1.81
C LEU A 82 3.80 12.22 -1.08
N SER A 83 3.75 11.80 0.19
CA SER A 83 4.94 11.54 1.00
C SER A 83 5.69 10.28 0.58
N ALA A 84 5.26 9.61 -0.50
CA ALA A 84 5.94 8.45 -1.03
C ALA A 84 7.32 8.86 -1.54
N SER A 85 8.33 8.28 -0.94
CA SER A 85 9.69 8.29 -1.44
C SER A 85 9.79 7.58 -2.81
N LEU A 86 10.88 7.80 -3.54
CA LEU A 86 11.10 7.19 -4.86
C LEU A 86 10.97 5.66 -4.84
N TRP A 87 11.43 5.00 -3.76
CA TRP A 87 11.32 3.54 -3.63
C TRP A 87 9.88 3.09 -3.31
N GLU A 88 9.09 3.89 -2.61
CA GLU A 88 7.66 3.63 -2.38
C GLU A 88 6.86 3.81 -3.68
N PHE A 89 7.25 4.78 -4.52
CA PHE A 89 6.70 4.94 -5.86
C PHE A 89 6.99 3.73 -6.75
N ASP A 90 8.22 3.21 -6.78
CA ASP A 90 8.58 2.00 -7.54
C ASP A 90 7.77 0.78 -7.06
N ALA A 91 7.69 0.57 -5.74
CA ALA A 91 6.89 -0.50 -5.15
C ALA A 91 5.39 -0.35 -5.46
N TRP A 92 4.87 0.88 -5.48
CA TRP A 92 3.49 1.17 -5.89
C TRP A 92 3.29 0.92 -7.38
N CYS A 93 4.22 1.33 -8.24
CA CYS A 93 4.15 1.12 -9.69
C CYS A 93 4.04 -0.37 -10.03
N HIS A 94 4.85 -1.22 -9.37
CA HIS A 94 4.75 -2.67 -9.50
C HIS A 94 3.35 -3.20 -9.10
N LYS A 95 2.78 -2.72 -7.98
CA LYS A 95 1.43 -3.10 -7.55
C LYS A 95 0.35 -2.59 -8.51
N PHE A 96 0.51 -1.38 -9.03
CA PHE A 96 -0.41 -0.76 -9.99
C PHE A 96 -0.42 -1.51 -11.32
N LYS A 97 0.74 -1.95 -11.85
CA LYS A 97 0.81 -2.81 -13.05
C LYS A 97 0.06 -4.13 -12.83
N GLY A 98 0.16 -4.72 -11.64
CA GLY A 98 -0.64 -5.87 -11.24
C GLY A 98 -2.15 -5.57 -11.21
N TYR A 99 -2.54 -4.44 -10.63
CA TYR A 99 -3.93 -3.97 -10.57
C TYR A 99 -4.51 -3.74 -11.97
N VAL A 100 -3.79 -3.07 -12.87
CA VAL A 100 -4.16 -2.85 -14.28
C VAL A 100 -4.41 -4.17 -15.00
N THR A 101 -3.56 -5.18 -14.76
CA THR A 101 -3.69 -6.51 -15.37
C THR A 101 -4.93 -7.26 -14.88
N LEU A 102 -5.22 -7.17 -13.57
CA LEU A 102 -6.37 -7.84 -12.93
C LEU A 102 -7.70 -7.20 -13.30
N THR A 103 -7.74 -5.88 -13.38
CA THR A 103 -8.95 -5.09 -13.69
C THR A 103 -9.18 -4.87 -15.18
N LYS A 104 -8.21 -5.25 -16.03
CA LYS A 104 -8.23 -5.04 -17.49
C LYS A 104 -8.28 -3.56 -17.89
N ILE A 105 -7.76 -2.66 -17.05
CA ILE A 105 -7.66 -1.23 -17.36
C ILE A 105 -6.94 -1.00 -18.69
N SER A 106 -5.89 -1.76 -19.01
CA SER A 106 -5.14 -1.61 -20.26
C SER A 106 -5.94 -1.87 -21.54
N SER A 107 -7.14 -2.48 -21.44
CA SER A 107 -8.04 -2.69 -22.57
C SER A 107 -9.09 -1.58 -22.75
N LEU A 108 -9.15 -0.63 -21.82
CA LEU A 108 -10.09 0.48 -21.84
C LEU A 108 -9.57 1.65 -22.69
N PRO A 109 -10.43 2.59 -23.13
CA PRO A 109 -9.99 3.84 -23.75
C PRO A 109 -9.06 4.65 -22.83
N THR A 110 -8.14 5.43 -23.41
CA THR A 110 -7.13 6.20 -22.66
C THR A 110 -7.75 7.12 -21.59
N THR A 111 -8.92 7.69 -21.86
CA THR A 111 -9.66 8.52 -20.90
C THR A 111 -10.12 7.74 -19.66
N GLU A 112 -10.52 6.48 -19.84
CA GLU A 112 -10.93 5.61 -18.74
C GLU A 112 -9.72 5.07 -17.99
N GLN A 113 -8.63 4.76 -18.70
CA GLN A 113 -7.35 4.43 -18.07
C GLN A 113 -6.85 5.56 -17.17
N ARG A 114 -7.01 6.80 -17.65
CA ARG A 114 -6.66 8.00 -16.92
C ARG A 114 -7.51 8.18 -15.67
N ALA A 115 -8.83 8.05 -15.79
CA ALA A 115 -9.73 8.11 -14.65
C ALA A 115 -9.43 7.01 -13.61
N ALA A 116 -9.09 5.79 -14.07
CA ALA A 116 -8.70 4.70 -13.21
C ALA A 116 -7.39 5.01 -12.46
N LEU A 117 -6.40 5.61 -13.12
CA LEU A 117 -5.19 6.11 -12.47
C LEU A 117 -5.52 7.17 -11.41
N GLU A 118 -6.32 8.19 -11.75
CA GLU A 118 -6.66 9.27 -10.81
C GLU A 118 -7.40 8.76 -9.56
N SER A 119 -8.15 7.66 -9.68
CA SER A 119 -8.85 7.03 -8.56
C SER A 119 -7.94 6.33 -7.55
N VAL A 120 -6.70 6.02 -7.93
CA VAL A 120 -5.71 5.32 -7.10
C VAL A 120 -4.64 6.26 -6.53
N LEU A 121 -4.70 7.53 -6.91
CA LEU A 121 -3.81 8.59 -6.44
C LEU A 121 -4.52 9.44 -5.39
N ASP A 122 -3.75 10.03 -4.49
CA ASP A 122 -4.27 11.04 -3.58
C ASP A 122 -4.55 12.38 -4.27
N ASP A 123 -5.28 13.26 -3.58
CA ASP A 123 -5.69 14.56 -4.12
C ASP A 123 -4.51 15.44 -4.54
N GLU A 124 -3.38 15.32 -3.83
CA GLU A 124 -2.20 16.15 -4.10
C GLU A 124 -1.41 15.63 -5.30
N TRP A 125 -1.33 14.31 -5.51
CA TRP A 125 -0.82 13.72 -6.75
C TRP A 125 -1.69 14.09 -7.95
N ASN A 126 -3.01 14.06 -7.80
CA ASN A 126 -3.94 14.50 -8.82
C ASN A 126 -3.72 15.98 -9.17
N ARG A 127 -3.41 16.83 -8.19
CA ARG A 127 -3.04 18.23 -8.40
C ARG A 127 -1.70 18.37 -9.12
N ILE A 128 -0.67 17.62 -8.73
CA ILE A 128 0.65 17.64 -9.37
C ILE A 128 0.55 17.20 -10.83
N LEU A 129 -0.22 16.15 -11.12
CA LEU A 129 -0.43 15.69 -12.48
C LEU A 129 -1.10 16.75 -13.36
N ARG A 130 -2.14 17.43 -12.84
CA ARG A 130 -2.89 18.46 -13.57
C ARG A 130 -2.11 19.75 -13.79
N PHE A 131 -1.31 20.19 -12.83
CA PHE A 131 -0.71 21.53 -12.84
C PHE A 131 0.81 21.54 -12.84
N GLY A 132 1.46 20.49 -12.33
CA GLY A 132 2.91 20.42 -12.15
C GLY A 132 3.65 19.71 -13.27
N ILE A 133 3.11 18.60 -13.79
CA ILE A 133 3.81 17.73 -14.75
C ILE A 133 3.40 18.06 -16.20
N GLY A 134 2.25 18.70 -16.42
CA GLY A 134 1.84 19.18 -17.75
C GLY A 134 1.58 18.07 -18.76
N VAL A 135 1.13 16.90 -18.29
CA VAL A 135 0.79 15.77 -19.17
C VAL A 135 -0.58 16.00 -19.81
N ALA A 136 -0.69 15.74 -21.11
CA ALA A 136 -1.96 15.87 -21.82
C ALA A 136 -2.93 14.75 -21.41
N ASP A 137 -4.24 15.05 -21.38
CA ASP A 137 -5.28 14.12 -20.90
C ASP A 137 -5.41 12.85 -21.77
N ASP A 138 -4.92 12.88 -23.01
CA ASP A 138 -4.91 11.78 -23.98
C ASP A 138 -3.61 10.97 -23.99
N THR A 139 -2.70 11.26 -23.06
CA THR A 139 -1.42 10.54 -22.93
C THR A 139 -1.64 9.14 -22.38
N GLU A 140 -0.94 8.16 -22.95
CA GLU A 140 -0.97 6.77 -22.49
C GLU A 140 -0.43 6.63 -21.05
N LEU A 141 -0.75 5.50 -20.40
CA LEU A 141 -0.47 5.30 -18.98
C LEU A 141 1.03 5.24 -18.63
N GLU A 142 1.85 4.58 -19.46
CA GLU A 142 3.31 4.50 -19.21
C GLU A 142 4.00 5.88 -19.25
N PRO A 143 3.82 6.73 -20.28
CA PRO A 143 4.45 8.06 -20.28
C PRO A 143 3.99 8.96 -19.13
N VAL A 144 2.78 8.76 -18.60
CA VAL A 144 2.33 9.41 -17.36
C VAL A 144 3.16 8.94 -16.16
N LEU A 145 3.34 7.63 -16.00
CA LEU A 145 4.10 7.05 -14.91
C LEU A 145 5.57 7.50 -14.95
N ASP A 146 6.17 7.53 -16.14
CA ASP A 146 7.54 8.04 -16.35
C ASP A 146 7.66 9.51 -15.90
N ALA A 147 6.64 10.33 -16.20
CA ALA A 147 6.63 11.73 -15.82
C ALA A 147 6.46 11.94 -14.31
N MET A 148 5.68 11.08 -13.64
CA MET A 148 5.58 11.03 -12.18
C MET A 148 6.91 10.65 -11.53
N GLU A 149 7.61 9.66 -12.09
CA GLU A 149 8.93 9.24 -11.63
C GLU A 149 9.96 10.37 -11.77
N ALA A 150 10.00 11.03 -12.93
CA ALA A 150 10.88 12.17 -13.19
C ALA A 150 10.61 13.33 -12.23
N TYR A 151 9.36 13.58 -11.87
CA TYR A 151 8.98 14.59 -10.89
C TYR A 151 9.56 14.28 -9.49
N LEU A 152 9.47 13.03 -9.03
CA LEU A 152 10.05 12.61 -7.75
C LEU A 152 11.57 12.69 -7.75
N TRP A 153 12.20 12.32 -8.87
CA TRP A 153 13.64 12.44 -9.04
C TRP A 153 14.10 13.90 -8.99
N GLY A 154 13.35 14.80 -9.63
CA GLY A 154 13.56 16.25 -9.55
C GLY A 154 13.40 16.80 -8.14
N GLN A 155 12.38 16.39 -7.38
CA GLN A 155 12.19 16.82 -6.00
C GLN A 155 13.31 16.33 -5.06
N GLY A 156 13.74 15.08 -5.20
CA GLY A 156 14.85 14.52 -4.43
C GLY A 156 16.15 15.29 -4.67
N ASN A 157 16.44 15.64 -5.92
CA ASN A 157 17.62 16.42 -6.27
C ASN A 157 17.57 17.86 -5.71
N VAL A 158 16.41 18.52 -5.71
CA VAL A 158 16.27 19.87 -5.15
C VAL A 158 16.54 19.92 -3.64
N ILE A 159 16.21 18.86 -2.89
CA ILE A 159 16.49 18.78 -1.44
C ILE A 159 17.97 18.50 -1.18
N LEU A 160 18.64 17.75 -2.06
CA LEU A 160 20.09 17.52 -1.98
C LEU A 160 20.88 18.79 -2.31
N ASP A 161 20.46 19.54 -3.33
CA ASP A 161 21.15 20.77 -3.78
C ASP A 161 21.10 21.89 -2.72
N GLN A 162 20.09 21.90 -1.85
CA GLN A 162 20.01 22.85 -0.72
C GLN A 162 20.85 22.46 0.50
N ARG A 163 21.42 21.25 0.54
CA ARG A 163 22.21 20.76 1.68
C ARG A 163 23.72 20.96 1.49
N ASP A 164 24.13 21.39 0.30
CA ASP A 164 25.52 21.66 -0.07
C ASP A 164 25.88 23.17 -0.05
N PHE A 165 25.03 24.02 0.55
CA PHE A 165 25.27 25.46 0.76
C PHE A 165 25.41 25.84 2.24
#